data_AF-A0A087UPS2-F1
#
_entry.id   AF-A0A087UPS2-F1
#
_cell.length_a   1.000
_cell.length_b   1.000
_cell.length_c   1.000
_cell.angle_alpha   90.00
_cell.angle_beta   90.00
_cell.angle_gamma   90.00
#
_symmetry.space_group_name_H-M   'P 1'
#
loop_
_entity.id
_entity.type
_entity.pdbx_description
1 polymer ?
#
loop_
_entity_poly.entity_id
_entity_poly.type
_entity_poly.pdbx_seq_one_letter_code
_entity_poly.pdbx_strand_id
1 'polypeptide(L)'
;MVRKQKEDFTNYVSSVLQNSMLTGIPQIATAGNIPKKVLRALVFILCLIGFIYQSLIFLYIYWEYETVIDVQVSSPEVVELPSMTICTL
;
A
#
# COMPACT_ATOMS: atom_id res chain seq x y z
N MET A 1 -1.66 -28.59 -29.81
CA MET A 1 -0.84 -28.32 -28.61
C MET A 1 -1.35 -27.13 -27.77
N VAL A 2 -1.72 -26.00 -28.38
CA VAL A 2 -2.14 -24.76 -27.67
C VAL A 2 -3.33 -24.94 -26.70
N ARG A 3 -4.29 -25.83 -27.01
CA ARG A 3 -5.49 -26.05 -26.18
C ARG A 3 -5.18 -26.72 -24.83
N LYS A 4 -4.26 -27.69 -24.83
CA LYS A 4 -3.87 -28.45 -23.64
C LYS A 4 -3.14 -27.57 -22.62
N GLN A 5 -2.25 -26.69 -23.11
CA GLN A 5 -1.53 -25.73 -22.27
C GLN A 5 -2.47 -24.71 -21.59
N LYS A 6 -3.54 -24.29 -22.27
CA LYS A 6 -4.57 -23.43 -21.66
C LYS A 6 -5.30 -24.13 -20.52
N GLU A 7 -5.70 -25.39 -20.73
CA GLU A 7 -6.39 -26.18 -19.70
C GLU A 7 -5.50 -26.38 -18.46
N ASP A 8 -4.23 -26.73 -18.66
CA ASP A 8 -3.25 -26.88 -17.58
C ASP A 8 -3.03 -25.57 -16.80
N PHE A 9 -2.91 -24.44 -17.50
CA PHE A 9 -2.80 -23.12 -16.87
C PHE A 9 -4.05 -22.74 -16.08
N THR A 10 -5.25 -22.98 -16.61
CA THR A 10 -6.49 -22.70 -15.87
C THR A 10 -6.64 -23.55 -14.61
N ASN A 11 -6.25 -24.82 -14.67
CA ASN A 11 -6.30 -25.72 -13.52
C ASN A 11 -5.30 -25.29 -12.45
N TYR A 12 -4.11 -24.85 -12.86
CA TYR A 12 -3.08 -24.33 -11.95
C TYR A 12 -3.52 -23.03 -11.28
N VAL A 13 -3.99 -22.05 -12.06
CA VAL A 13 -4.48 -20.77 -11.54
C VAL A 13 -5.68 -20.98 -10.61
N SER A 14 -6.61 -21.87 -10.96
CA SER A 14 -7.72 -22.22 -10.08
C SER A 14 -7.26 -22.84 -8.75
N SER A 15 -6.24 -23.70 -8.79
CA SER A 15 -5.69 -24.33 -7.58
C SER A 15 -4.94 -23.33 -6.69
N VAL A 16 -4.18 -22.41 -7.27
CA VAL A 16 -3.48 -21.35 -6.51
C VAL A 16 -4.49 -20.36 -5.93
N LEU A 17 -5.52 -19.97 -6.69
CA LEU A 17 -6.59 -19.10 -6.21
C LEU A 17 -7.38 -19.74 -5.05
N GLN A 18 -7.68 -21.04 -5.13
CA GLN A 18 -8.38 -21.75 -4.05
C GLN A 18 -7.54 -21.90 -2.78
N ASN A 19 -6.22 -22.03 -2.90
CA ASN A 19 -5.29 -22.16 -1.78
C ASN A 19 -4.72 -20.80 -1.30
N SER A 20 -5.21 -19.68 -1.84
CA SER A 20 -4.74 -18.36 -1.45
C SER A 20 -5.34 -17.95 -0.09
N MET A 21 -4.50 -17.44 0.81
CA MET A 21 -4.91 -16.86 2.10
C MET A 21 -5.69 -15.53 1.95
N LEU A 22 -5.82 -15.00 0.73
CA LEU A 22 -6.60 -13.79 0.45
C LEU A 22 -8.09 -14.09 0.63
N THR A 23 -8.68 -13.52 1.67
CA THR A 23 -10.05 -13.80 2.17
C THR A 23 -11.19 -13.56 1.16
N GLY A 24 -10.92 -12.97 -0.01
CA GLY A 24 -11.91 -12.76 -1.09
C GLY A 24 -11.83 -13.76 -2.24
N ILE A 25 -10.65 -14.33 -2.50
CA ILE A 25 -10.40 -15.17 -3.69
C ILE A 25 -11.13 -16.52 -3.65
N PRO A 26 -11.07 -17.32 -2.57
CA PRO A 26 -11.79 -18.59 -2.52
C PRO A 26 -13.32 -18.38 -2.55
N GLN A 27 -13.82 -17.25 -2.05
CA GLN A 27 -15.25 -16.91 -2.12
C GLN A 27 -15.73 -16.52 -3.52
N ILE A 28 -14.83 -16.04 -4.39
CA ILE A 28 -15.08 -15.80 -5.82
C ILE A 28 -15.02 -17.13 -6.59
N ALA A 29 -14.05 -17.99 -6.26
CA ALA A 29 -13.89 -19.28 -6.92
C ALA A 29 -15.10 -20.21 -6.69
N THR A 30 -15.62 -20.26 -5.46
CA THR A 30 -16.72 -21.15 -5.02
C THR A 30 -18.13 -20.61 -5.32
N ALA A 31 -18.27 -19.42 -5.92
CA ALA A 31 -19.58 -18.85 -6.26
C ALA A 31 -20.25 -19.62 -7.42
N GLY A 32 -21.35 -20.32 -7.14
CA GLY A 32 -22.08 -21.13 -8.13
C GLY A 32 -22.80 -20.33 -9.23
N ASN A 33 -23.12 -19.05 -9.00
CA ASN A 33 -23.80 -18.21 -10.01
C ASN A 33 -22.80 -17.27 -10.71
N ILE A 34 -22.72 -17.40 -12.04
CA ILE A 34 -21.89 -16.57 -12.94
C ILE A 34 -22.02 -15.05 -12.66
N PRO A 35 -23.23 -14.45 -12.55
CA PRO A 35 -23.34 -13.01 -12.33
C PRO A 35 -22.82 -12.56 -10.94
N LYS A 36 -23.04 -13.37 -9.90
CA LYS A 36 -22.53 -13.08 -8.55
C LYS A 36 -21.00 -13.21 -8.50
N LYS A 37 -20.44 -14.14 -9.27
CA LYS A 37 -18.99 -14.33 -9.42
C LYS A 37 -18.32 -13.11 -10.07
N VAL A 38 -18.92 -12.59 -11.15
CA VAL A 38 -18.44 -11.37 -11.83
C VAL A 38 -18.50 -10.15 -10.91
N LEU A 39 -19.62 -9.95 -10.20
CA LEU A 39 -19.75 -8.83 -9.27
C LEU A 39 -18.70 -8.86 -8.15
N ARG A 40 -18.48 -10.04 -7.54
CA ARG A 40 -17.45 -10.20 -6.49
C ARG A 40 -16.04 -9.99 -7.03
N ALA A 41 -15.76 -10.44 -8.25
CA ALA A 41 -14.48 -10.19 -8.92
C ALA A 41 -14.26 -8.69 -9.18
N LEU A 42 -15.30 -7.97 -9.66
CA LEU A 42 -15.22 -6.52 -9.86
C LEU A 42 -14.94 -5.77 -8.56
N VAL A 43 -15.66 -6.10 -7.49
CA VAL A 43 -15.42 -5.49 -6.16
C VAL A 43 -14.00 -5.75 -5.70
N PHE A 44 -13.49 -6.98 -5.85
CA PHE A 44 -12.12 -7.32 -5.50
C PHE A 44 -11.08 -6.52 -6.31
N ILE A 45 -11.29 -6.37 -7.61
CA ILE A 45 -10.41 -5.58 -8.49
C ILE A 45 -10.44 -4.10 -8.08
N LEU A 46 -11.62 -3.53 -7.81
CA LEU A 46 -11.73 -2.15 -7.34
C LEU A 46 -10.98 -1.94 -6.01
N CYS A 47 -11.12 -2.88 -5.06
CA CYS A 47 -10.37 -2.82 -3.80
C CYS A 47 -8.86 -2.93 -4.02
N LEU A 48 -8.40 -3.80 -4.93
CA LEU A 48 -6.98 -3.91 -5.26
C LEU A 48 -6.43 -2.62 -5.90
N ILE A 49 -7.18 -2.00 -6.80
CA ILE A 49 -6.78 -0.73 -7.41
C ILE A 49 -6.68 0.36 -6.33
N GLY A 50 -7.69 0.46 -5.46
CA GLY A 50 -7.67 1.42 -4.34
C GLY A 50 -6.48 1.19 -3.40
N PHE A 51 -6.18 -0.07 -3.08
CA PHE A 51 -5.01 -0.44 -2.27
C PHE A 51 -3.70 0.01 -2.94
N ILE A 52 -3.50 -0.33 -4.21
CA ILE A 52 -2.28 0.05 -4.95
C ILE A 52 -2.15 1.57 -5.02
N TYR A 53 -3.23 2.30 -5.31
CA TYR A 53 -3.22 3.76 -5.36
C TYR A 53 -2.79 4.37 -4.02
N GLN A 54 -3.38 3.90 -2.91
CA GLN A 54 -3.03 4.38 -1.58
C GLN A 54 -1.57 4.06 -1.21
N SER A 55 -1.10 2.86 -1.55
CA SER A 55 0.29 2.46 -1.32
C SER A 55 1.28 3.32 -2.13
N LEU A 56 0.94 3.68 -3.37
CA LEU A 56 1.80 4.54 -4.19
C LEU A 56 1.88 5.97 -3.64
N ILE A 57 0.78 6.53 -3.14
CA ILE A 57 0.79 7.84 -2.47
C ILE A 57 1.70 7.79 -1.25
N PHE A 58 1.58 6.76 -0.43
CA PHE A 58 2.42 6.61 0.76
C PHE A 58 3.91 6.49 0.39
N LEU A 59 4.21 5.75 -0.67
CA LEU A 59 5.57 5.60 -1.18
C LEU A 59 6.13 6.92 -1.73
N TYR A 60 5.29 7.73 -2.38
CA TYR A 60 5.66 9.06 -2.86
C TYR A 60 6.03 9.99 -1.70
N ILE A 61 5.17 10.06 -0.67
CA ILE A 61 5.45 10.86 0.54
C ILE A 61 6.74 10.40 1.22
N TYR A 62 6.94 9.07 1.31
CA TYR A 62 8.16 8.50 1.88
C TYR A 62 9.42 8.92 1.10
N TRP A 63 9.35 8.96 -0.24
CA TRP A 63 10.46 9.38 -1.08
C TRP A 63 10.72 10.88 -1.12
N GLU A 64 9.75 11.70 -0.74
CA GLU A 64 9.92 13.14 -0.66
C GLU A 64 10.82 13.54 0.54
N TYR A 65 11.08 12.61 1.47
CA TYR A 65 11.87 12.85 2.70
C TYR A 65 11.47 14.13 3.43
N GLU A 66 10.17 14.46 3.41
CA GLU A 66 9.66 15.66 4.06
C GLU A 66 9.91 15.57 5.57
N THR A 67 10.49 16.62 6.15
CA THR A 67 10.75 16.71 7.58
C THR A 67 9.86 17.79 8.18
N VAL A 68 9.22 17.45 9.30
CA VAL A 68 8.41 18.40 10.06
C VAL A 68 9.29 18.97 11.17
N ILE A 69 9.52 20.28 11.13
CA ILE A 69 10.26 20.98 12.19
C ILE A 69 9.29 21.24 13.33
N ASP A 70 9.53 20.58 14.47
CA ASP A 70 8.80 20.85 15.70
C ASP A 70 9.55 21.87 16.54
N VAL A 71 9.04 23.11 16.59
CA VAL A 71 9.66 24.20 17.36
C VAL A 71 9.09 24.20 18.76
N GLN A 72 9.88 23.71 19.71
CA GLN A 72 9.54 23.74 21.12
C GLN A 72 10.27 24.89 21.82
N VAL A 73 9.52 25.81 22.41
CA VAL A 73 10.07 26.90 23.22
C VAL A 73 10.17 26.42 24.67
N SER A 74 11.38 26.37 25.19
CA SER A 74 11.65 26.04 26.60
C SER A 74 12.34 27.21 27.30
N SER A 75 12.04 27.39 28.59
CA SER A 75 12.66 28.41 29.44
C SER A 75 13.46 27.70 30.54
N PRO A 76 14.72 27.31 30.27
CA PRO A 76 15.56 26.63 31.26
C PRO A 76 16.02 27.59 32.37
N GLU A 77 16.30 27.04 33.55
CA GLU A 77 16.79 27.80 34.73
C GLU A 77 18.20 28.38 34.51
N VAL A 78 18.98 27.75 33.65
CA VAL A 78 20.34 28.16 33.27
C VAL A 78 20.47 28.14 31.75
N VAL A 79 21.06 29.20 31.20
CA VAL A 79 21.31 29.38 29.77
C VAL A 79 22.79 29.66 29.57
N GLU A 80 23.44 28.98 28.62
CA GLU A 80 24.82 29.27 28.25
C GLU A 80 24.91 30.65 27.59
N LEU A 81 25.85 31.49 28.06
CA LEU A 81 26.06 32.80 27.47
C LEU A 81 26.67 32.63 26.05
N PRO A 82 26.11 33.29 25.03
CA PRO A 82 26.66 33.23 23.67
C PRO A 82 27.97 34.01 23.58
N SER A 83 28.77 33.71 22.56
CA SER A 83 29.95 34.51 22.24
C SER A 83 29.53 35.90 21.78
N MET A 84 30.14 36.93 22.36
CA MET A 84 29.93 38.31 21.94
C MET A 84 31.10 38.74 21.05
N THR A 85 30.81 39.05 19.79
CA THR A 85 31.79 39.63 18.86
C THR A 85 31.47 41.11 18.67
N ILE A 86 32.44 41.98 18.93
CA ILE A 86 32.31 43.43 18.81
C ILE A 86 33.19 43.89 17.66
N CYS A 87 32.61 44.67 16.73
CA CYS A 87 33.35 45.29 15.63
C CYS A 87 33.61 46.76 15.93
N THR A 88 34.82 47.24 15.64
CA THR A 88 35.17 48.67 15.59
C THR A 88 35.08 49.18 14.16
N LEU A 89 34.62 50.43 14.00
CA LEU A 89 34.45 51.10 12.72
C LEU A 89 35.78 51.38 12.02
#